data_AF-A0A0C2GE06-F1
#
_entry.id   AF-A0A0C2GE06-F1
#
_cell.length_a   1.000
_cell.length_b   1.000
_cell.length_c   1.000
_cell.angle_alpha   90.00
_cell.angle_beta   90.00
_cell.angle_gamma   90.00
#
_symmetry.space_group_name_H-M   'P 1'
#
loop_
_entity.id
_entity.type
_entity.pdbx_description
1 polymer ?
#
loop_
_entity_poly.entity_id
_entity_poly.type
_entity_poly.pdbx_seq_one_letter_code
_entity_poly.pdbx_strand_id
1 'polypeptide(L)'
;CELFVEDSSTHKVYFVNKDGIVILDNLLGFENVVPCSDQCDSFEPVSIDVLIDSNEICVLLNSGQVVTIDAESHTMCAACFLGEECSAASWSPDQTALAVVEGDRVVFYDRNFEPFAKW
;
A
#
# COMPACT_ATOMS: atom_id res chain seq x y z
N CYS A 1 -6.43 11.23 -6.21
CA CYS A 1 -7.28 10.04 -6.17
C CYS A 1 -7.57 9.71 -4.73
N GLU A 2 -8.80 9.33 -4.42
CA GLU A 2 -9.15 8.71 -3.14
C GLU A 2 -8.83 7.22 -3.28
N LEU A 3 -7.82 6.74 -2.54
CA LEU A 3 -7.37 5.35 -2.59
C LEU A 3 -8.01 4.58 -1.44
N PHE A 4 -8.64 3.46 -1.76
CA PHE A 4 -9.21 2.57 -0.75
C PHE A 4 -9.06 1.11 -1.15
N VAL A 5 -9.08 0.23 -0.16
CA VAL A 5 -9.13 -1.22 -0.33
C VAL A 5 -10.04 -1.83 0.74
N GLU A 6 -10.81 -2.84 0.36
CA GLU A 6 -11.64 -3.64 1.27
C GLU A 6 -10.89 -4.92 1.63
N ASP A 7 -10.77 -5.20 2.93
CA ASP A 7 -10.41 -6.52 3.41
C ASP A 7 -11.67 -7.38 3.57
N SER A 8 -11.87 -8.29 2.62
CA SER A 8 -13.01 -9.21 2.61
C SER A 8 -13.05 -10.18 3.80
N SER A 9 -11.93 -10.39 4.50
CA SER A 9 -11.84 -11.34 5.62
C SER A 9 -12.36 -10.74 6.93
N THR A 10 -12.06 -9.47 7.18
CA THR A 10 -12.50 -8.72 8.36
C THR A 10 -13.69 -7.80 8.10
N HIS A 11 -14.07 -7.64 6.82
CA HIS A 11 -15.06 -6.68 6.35
C HIS A 11 -14.73 -5.23 6.72
N LYS A 12 -13.44 -4.89 6.75
CA LYS A 12 -12.95 -3.52 6.99
C LYS A 12 -12.60 -2.85 5.69
N VAL A 13 -12.71 -1.52 5.66
CA VAL A 13 -12.26 -0.69 4.54
C VAL A 13 -11.13 0.20 5.02
N TYR A 14 -10.02 0.16 4.28
CA TYR A 14 -8.87 1.03 4.51
C TYR A 14 -8.86 2.12 3.44
N PHE A 15 -8.81 3.37 3.89
CA PHE A 15 -8.79 4.54 3.03
C PHE A 15 -7.55 5.37 3.34
N VAL A 16 -6.82 5.83 2.33
CA VAL A 16 -5.62 6.66 2.55
C VAL A 16 -5.93 8.12 2.29
N ASN A 17 -5.59 8.97 3.26
CA ASN A 17 -5.64 10.42 3.13
C ASN A 17 -4.35 11.08 3.66
N LYS A 18 -4.33 12.41 3.69
CA LYS A 18 -3.18 13.19 4.18
C LYS A 18 -2.76 12.89 5.63
N ASP A 19 -3.67 12.35 6.45
CA ASP A 19 -3.44 12.07 7.87
C ASP A 19 -2.94 10.62 8.08
N GLY A 20 -2.93 9.79 7.03
CA GLY A 20 -2.50 8.40 7.05
C GLY A 20 -3.57 7.44 6.55
N ILE A 21 -3.71 6.29 7.21
CA ILE A 21 -4.70 5.25 6.86
C ILE A 21 -5.90 5.37 7.79
N VAL A 22 -7.05 5.72 7.23
CA VAL A 22 -8.34 5.71 7.91
C VAL A 22 -8.94 4.31 7.79
N ILE A 23 -9.39 3.77 8.92
CA ILE A 23 -10.02 2.46 9.01
C ILE A 23 -11.51 2.66 9.25
N LEU A 24 -12.31 2.03 8.39
CA LEU A 24 -13.76 1.99 8.51
C LEU A 24 -14.22 0.55 8.79
N ASP A 25 -15.26 0.43 9.60
CA ASP A 25 -15.93 -0.84 9.84
C ASP A 25 -16.79 -1.28 8.64
N ASN A 26 -17.45 -2.43 8.78
CA ASN A 26 -18.29 -3.02 7.75
C ASN A 26 -19.56 -2.21 7.39
N LEU A 27 -19.88 -1.18 8.17
CA LEU A 27 -20.97 -0.22 7.92
C LEU A 27 -20.43 1.13 7.42
N LEU A 28 -19.15 1.21 7.07
CA LEU A 28 -18.43 2.43 6.72
C LEU A 28 -18.39 3.46 7.86
N GLY A 29 -18.57 2.98 9.09
CA GLY A 29 -18.39 3.76 10.31
C GLY A 29 -16.90 3.95 10.59
N PHE A 30 -16.53 5.16 11.04
CA PHE A 30 -15.16 5.45 11.43
C PHE A 30 -14.72 4.61 12.64
N GLU A 31 -13.62 3.87 12.50
CA GLU A 31 -13.03 3.07 13.58
C GLU A 31 -11.77 3.73 14.13
N ASN A 32 -10.79 4.03 13.27
CA ASN A 32 -9.48 4.55 13.68
C ASN A 32 -8.74 5.28 12.56
N VAL A 33 -7.65 5.99 12.90
CA VAL A 33 -6.62 6.47 11.95
C VAL A 33 -5.25 5.98 12.39
N VAL A 34 -4.49 5.43 11.45
CA VAL A 34 -3.08 5.07 11.63
C VAL A 34 -2.21 6.19 11.04
N PRO A 35 -1.52 6.98 11.88
CA PRO A 35 -0.72 8.13 11.43
C PRO A 35 0.63 7.66 10.87
N CYS A 36 0.63 7.17 9.63
CA CYS A 36 1.84 6.74 8.93
C CYS A 36 2.51 7.85 8.10
N SER A 37 1.81 8.97 7.88
CA SER A 37 2.31 10.11 7.10
C SER A 37 3.58 10.71 7.68
N ASP A 38 3.65 10.82 9.00
CA ASP A 38 4.77 11.46 9.72
C ASP A 38 6.08 10.67 9.65
N GLN A 39 6.01 9.43 9.16
CA GLN A 39 7.16 8.54 8.98
C GLN A 39 7.75 8.62 7.56
N CYS A 40 7.19 9.48 6.71
CA CYS A 40 7.57 9.64 5.32
C CYS A 40 7.97 11.09 5.07
N ASP A 41 9.01 11.32 4.26
CA ASP A 41 9.44 12.68 3.91
C ASP A 41 8.37 13.43 3.08
N SER A 42 7.64 12.68 2.25
CA SER A 42 6.46 13.11 1.52
C SER A 42 5.44 11.98 1.51
N PHE A 43 4.18 12.29 1.83
CA PHE A 43 3.10 11.30 1.84
C PHE A 43 2.15 11.54 0.67
N GLU A 44 2.51 11.00 -0.48
CA GLU A 44 1.73 11.05 -1.72
C GLU A 44 1.43 9.63 -2.20
N PRO A 45 0.38 8.98 -1.68
CA PRO A 45 0.03 7.60 -1.99
C PRO A 45 -0.41 7.41 -3.45
N VAL A 46 0.09 6.34 -4.08
CA VAL A 46 -0.30 5.92 -5.44
C VAL A 46 -1.09 4.62 -5.45
N SER A 47 -0.91 3.76 -4.44
CA SER A 47 -1.65 2.51 -4.30
C SER A 47 -1.81 2.13 -2.84
N ILE A 48 -2.90 1.44 -2.53
CA ILE A 48 -3.12 0.73 -1.26
C ILE A 48 -3.64 -0.67 -1.57
N ASP A 49 -3.17 -1.67 -0.82
CA ASP A 49 -3.65 -3.05 -0.89
C ASP A 49 -3.55 -3.73 0.48
N VAL A 50 -4.23 -4.86 0.66
CA VAL A 50 -4.13 -5.70 1.85
C VAL A 50 -3.42 -6.99 1.47
N LEU A 51 -2.21 -7.20 1.98
CA LEU A 51 -1.42 -8.41 1.79
C LEU A 51 -2.04 -9.54 2.64
N ILE A 52 -2.77 -10.45 1.97
CA ILE A 52 -3.73 -11.36 2.62
C ILE A 52 -3.03 -12.38 3.54
N ASP A 53 -1.84 -12.83 3.16
CA ASP A 53 -1.08 -13.85 3.86
C ASP A 53 -0.25 -13.31 5.03
N SER A 54 0.22 -12.06 4.96
CA SER A 54 0.90 -11.38 6.08
C SER A 54 -0.05 -10.57 6.96
N ASN A 55 -1.31 -10.41 6.56
CA ASN A 55 -2.30 -9.57 7.25
C ASN A 55 -1.81 -8.11 7.40
N GLU A 56 -1.22 -7.57 6.35
CA GLU A 56 -0.63 -6.24 6.34
C GLU A 56 -1.31 -5.33 5.33
N ILE A 57 -1.50 -4.07 5.70
CA ILE A 57 -1.92 -3.00 4.81
C ILE A 57 -0.65 -2.45 4.14
N CYS A 58 -0.58 -2.53 2.83
CA CYS A 58 0.54 -2.05 2.03
C CYS A 58 0.16 -0.75 1.33
N VAL A 59 0.93 0.30 1.56
CA VAL A 59 0.79 1.60 0.90
C VAL A 59 2.05 1.86 0.08
N LEU A 60 1.85 2.13 -1.21
CA LEU A 60 2.91 2.58 -2.12
C LEU A 60 2.81 4.10 -2.27
N LEU A 61 3.92 4.81 -2.08
CA LEU A 61 4.04 6.25 -2.28
C LEU A 61 4.69 6.54 -3.63
N ASN A 62 4.41 7.72 -4.18
CA ASN A 62 4.97 8.15 -5.46
C ASN A 62 6.49 8.27 -5.47
N SER A 63 7.11 8.42 -4.29
CA SER A 63 8.57 8.41 -4.11
C SER A 63 9.20 7.04 -4.38
N GLY A 64 8.38 6.01 -4.62
CA GLY A 64 8.80 4.61 -4.66
C GLY A 64 8.89 3.98 -3.27
N GLN A 65 8.62 4.72 -2.19
CA GLN A 65 8.59 4.16 -0.85
C GLN A 65 7.38 3.22 -0.69
N VAL A 66 7.62 2.06 -0.10
CA VAL A 66 6.59 1.11 0.31
C VAL A 66 6.53 1.08 1.82
N VAL A 67 5.33 1.20 2.36
CA VAL A 67 5.06 1.12 3.79
C VAL A 67 4.06 -0.01 4.04
N THR A 68 4.41 -0.93 4.93
CA THR A 68 3.52 -2.01 5.37
C THR A 68 3.19 -1.85 6.84
N ILE A 69 1.93 -2.07 7.19
CA ILE A 69 1.39 -1.91 8.54
C ILE A 69 0.57 -3.14 8.87
N ASP A 70 0.82 -3.75 10.01
CA ASP A 70 0.03 -4.88 10.49
C ASP A 70 -1.43 -4.45 10.71
N ALA A 71 -2.37 -5.18 10.11
CA ALA A 71 -3.78 -4.78 10.06
C ALA A 71 -4.51 -4.90 11.41
N GLU A 72 -3.94 -5.63 12.39
CA GLU A 72 -4.54 -5.85 13.70
C GLU A 72 -3.95 -4.91 14.78
N SER A 73 -2.62 -4.86 14.86
CA SER A 73 -1.88 -4.05 15.84
C SER A 73 -1.66 -2.61 15.38
N HIS A 74 -1.84 -2.32 14.08
CA HIS A 74 -1.56 -1.03 13.46
C HIS A 74 -0.12 -0.55 13.65
N THR A 75 0.81 -1.48 13.82
CA THR A 75 2.25 -1.18 13.91
C THR A 75 2.91 -1.32 12.55
N MET A 76 3.93 -0.51 12.28
CA MET A 76 4.68 -0.61 11.03
C MET A 76 5.51 -1.89 11.01
N CYS A 77 5.36 -2.70 9.96
CA CYS A 77 6.11 -3.95 9.77
C CYS A 77 7.42 -3.71 9.02
N ALA A 78 7.33 -3.05 7.86
CA ALA A 78 8.47 -2.76 7.02
C ALA A 78 8.28 -1.45 6.24
N ALA A 79 9.41 -0.80 5.97
CA ALA A 79 9.52 0.28 5.01
C ALA A 79 10.67 -0.05 4.05
N CYS A 80 10.40 -0.11 2.75
CA CYS A 80 11.41 -0.30 1.73
C CYS A 80 11.23 0.71 0.58
N PHE A 81 12.19 0.75 -0.33
CA PHE A 81 12.14 1.62 -1.50
C PHE A 81 12.22 0.78 -2.76
N LEU A 82 11.34 1.09 -3.70
CA LEU A 82 11.44 0.67 -5.09
C LEU A 82 12.57 1.45 -5.78
N GLY A 83 12.82 1.12 -7.05
CA GLY A 83 13.99 1.64 -7.76
C GLY A 83 13.92 3.14 -7.99
N GLU A 84 12.74 3.63 -8.38
CA GLU A 84 12.50 5.03 -8.73
C GLU A 84 11.12 5.51 -8.25
N GLU A 85 10.86 6.81 -8.46
CA GLU A 85 9.54 7.39 -8.32
C GLU A 85 8.53 6.68 -9.23
N CYS A 86 7.33 6.47 -8.72
CA CYS A 86 6.28 5.77 -9.43
C CYS A 86 4.99 6.60 -9.51
N SER A 87 4.25 6.40 -10.60
CA SER A 87 3.01 7.14 -10.87
C SER A 87 1.75 6.30 -10.71
N ALA A 88 1.88 4.98 -10.76
CA ALA A 88 0.81 4.01 -10.57
C ALA A 88 1.41 2.67 -10.17
N ALA A 89 0.63 1.88 -9.43
CA ALA A 89 0.98 0.51 -9.10
C ALA A 89 -0.28 -0.35 -8.91
N SER A 90 -0.15 -1.66 -9.11
CA SER A 90 -1.22 -2.63 -8.84
C SER A 90 -0.63 -4.01 -8.57
N TRP A 91 -1.10 -4.67 -7.51
CA TRP A 91 -0.82 -6.08 -7.30
C TRP A 91 -1.62 -6.95 -8.27
N SER A 92 -1.05 -8.11 -8.61
CA SER A 92 -1.80 -9.20 -9.22
C SER A 92 -2.81 -9.78 -8.21
N PRO A 93 -3.94 -10.37 -8.66
CA PRO A 93 -4.93 -10.94 -7.74
C PRO A 93 -4.41 -12.05 -6.82
N ASP A 94 -3.36 -12.75 -7.24
CA ASP A 94 -2.68 -13.78 -6.43
C ASP A 94 -1.53 -13.22 -5.59
N GLN A 95 -1.32 -11.90 -5.64
CA GLN A 95 -0.25 -11.15 -4.98
C GLN A 95 1.17 -11.63 -5.29
N THR A 96 1.38 -12.44 -6.32
CA THR A 96 2.72 -12.92 -6.69
C THR A 96 3.55 -11.87 -7.42
N ALA A 97 2.91 -10.87 -8.01
CA ALA A 97 3.55 -9.79 -8.74
C ALA A 97 2.93 -8.43 -8.43
N LEU A 98 3.76 -7.42 -8.31
CA LEU A 98 3.38 -6.01 -8.25
C LEU A 98 3.86 -5.33 -9.54
N ALA A 99 2.94 -4.77 -10.32
CA ALA A 99 3.27 -3.97 -11.50
C ALA A 99 3.33 -2.49 -11.11
N VAL A 100 4.41 -1.80 -11.48
CA VAL A 100 4.67 -0.39 -11.12
C VAL A 100 5.08 0.38 -12.37
N VAL A 101 4.54 1.59 -12.53
CA VAL A 101 4.95 2.52 -13.59
C VAL A 101 6.02 3.46 -13.02
N GLU A 102 7.28 3.22 -13.39
CA GLU A 102 8.44 4.05 -13.03
C GLU A 102 8.87 4.87 -14.25
N GLY A 103 8.74 6.19 -14.20
CA GLY A 103 9.09 7.05 -15.35
C GLY A 103 8.38 6.65 -16.65
N ASP A 104 9.13 6.14 -17.64
CA ASP A 104 8.66 5.70 -18.95
C ASP A 104 8.55 4.18 -19.12
N ARG A 105 8.77 3.41 -18.05
CA ARG A 105 8.81 1.94 -18.06
C ARG A 105 7.80 1.33 -17.10
N VAL A 106 7.45 0.07 -17.35
CA VAL A 106 6.69 -0.75 -16.40
C VAL A 106 7.64 -1.78 -15.79
N VAL A 107 7.74 -1.80 -14.46
CA VAL A 107 8.58 -2.74 -13.72
C VAL A 107 7.70 -3.68 -12.91
N PHE A 108 8.05 -4.96 -12.90
CA PHE A 108 7.36 -5.99 -12.15
C PHE A 108 8.24 -6.44 -10.98
N TYR A 109 7.68 -6.37 -9.78
CA TYR A 109 8.30 -6.75 -8.52
C TYR A 109 7.65 -8.01 -7.97
N ASP A 110 8.43 -8.85 -7.31
CA ASP A 110 7.89 -9.97 -6.55
C ASP A 110 7.38 -9.53 -5.17
N ARG A 111 6.94 -10.50 -4.36
CA ARG A 111 6.46 -10.31 -2.98
C ARG A 111 7.48 -9.66 -2.03
N ASN A 112 8.78 -9.79 -2.32
CA ASN A 112 9.84 -9.19 -1.52
C ASN A 112 10.27 -7.81 -2.05
N PHE A 113 9.51 -7.27 -3.01
CA PHE A 113 9.84 -6.05 -3.73
C PHE A 113 11.17 -6.15 -4.51
N GLU A 114 11.54 -7.35 -4.97
CA GLU A 114 12.67 -7.55 -5.88
C GLU A 114 12.18 -7.50 -7.35
N PRO A 115 12.80 -6.68 -8.22
CA PRO A 115 12.37 -6.56 -9.61
C PRO A 115 12.75 -7.82 -10.41
N PHE A 116 11.79 -8.42 -11.12
CA PHE A 116 12.03 -9.62 -11.94
C PHE A 116 11.76 -9.43 -13.44
N ALA A 117 11.01 -8.41 -13.83
CA ALA A 117 10.78 -8.08 -15.24
C ALA A 117 10.59 -6.57 -15.45
N LYS A 118 10.84 -6.09 -16.67
CA LYS A 118 10.57 -4.71 -17.09
C LYS A 118 10.24 -4.62 -18.57
N TRP A 119 9.38 -3.67 -18.93
CA TRP A 119 9.00 -3.34 -20.31
C TRP A 119 9.25 -1.86 -20.59
#